data_AF-A0A7L3C8W4-F1
#
_entry.id   AF-A0A7L3C8W4-F1
#
_cell.length_a   1.000
_cell.length_b   1.000
_cell.length_c   1.000
_cell.angle_alpha   90.00
_cell.angle_beta   90.00
_cell.angle_gamma   90.00
#
_symmetry.space_group_name_H-M   'P 1'
#
loop_
_entity.id
_entity.type
_entity.pdbx_description
1 polymer ?
#
loop_
_entity_poly.entity_id
_entity_poly.type
_entity_poly.pdbx_seq_one_letter_code
_entity_poly.pdbx_strand_id
1 'polypeptide(L)'
;RHHDPDNMPTIEERKDPVFPIYLPLKIFDNDEYDCRTPEEWISLGLEPGSHDRKPVPGKALLPTDDVLGHEDSKSRKLIYKWIDVGVLDYDKETELYLVHKTDKNGLVRDEEGRPILNGGITPQG
;
A
#
# COMPACT_ATOMS: atom_id res chain seq x y z
N ARG A 1 -27.27 18.25 -14.47
CA ARG A 1 -28.16 19.44 -14.54
C ARG A 1 -27.26 20.65 -14.43
N HIS A 2 -27.13 21.45 -15.49
CA HIS A 2 -26.32 22.67 -15.47
C HIS A 2 -27.09 23.72 -14.64
N HIS A 3 -26.39 24.43 -13.75
CA HIS A 3 -26.99 25.48 -12.93
C HIS A 3 -27.16 26.76 -13.75
N ASP A 4 -28.33 27.40 -13.61
CA ASP A 4 -28.73 28.65 -14.26
C ASP A 4 -27.88 29.84 -13.74
N PRO A 5 -27.27 30.66 -14.61
CA PRO A 5 -26.39 31.76 -14.20
C PRO A 5 -27.12 32.91 -13.50
N ASP A 6 -28.45 33.02 -13.63
CA ASP A 6 -29.24 34.12 -13.05
C ASP A 6 -29.55 33.97 -11.56
N ASN A 7 -29.16 32.85 -10.93
CA ASN A 7 -29.44 32.59 -9.51
C ASN A 7 -28.16 32.48 -8.65
N MET A 8 -27.08 33.12 -9.06
CA MET A 8 -25.87 33.22 -8.23
C MET A 8 -26.06 34.27 -7.12
N PRO A 9 -25.85 33.92 -5.84
CA PRO A 9 -25.85 34.92 -4.77
C PRO A 9 -24.73 35.93 -5.02
N THR A 10 -25.05 37.22 -4.92
CA THR A 10 -24.10 38.32 -5.09
C THR A 10 -22.99 38.18 -4.05
N ILE A 11 -21.78 37.89 -4.52
CA ILE A 11 -20.60 37.69 -3.67
C ILE A 11 -20.19 39.06 -3.13
N GLU A 12 -20.42 39.31 -1.84
CA GLU A 12 -19.68 40.35 -1.13
C GLU A 12 -18.18 40.05 -1.29
N GLU A 13 -17.39 41.04 -1.70
CA GLU A 13 -15.93 40.94 -1.90
C GLU A 13 -15.21 40.61 -0.58
N ARG A 14 -15.30 39.37 -0.13
CA ARG A 14 -14.37 38.80 0.83
C ARG A 14 -13.18 38.27 0.05
N LYS A 15 -12.01 38.70 0.47
CA LYS A 15 -10.68 38.40 -0.08
C LYS A 15 -10.26 36.93 0.08
N ASP A 16 -11.22 36.01 0.12
CA ASP A 16 -10.98 34.59 0.23
C ASP A 16 -11.14 33.96 -1.15
N PRO A 17 -10.16 33.19 -1.63
CA PRO A 17 -10.27 32.55 -2.93
C PRO A 17 -11.50 31.63 -2.92
N VAL A 18 -12.41 31.87 -3.87
CA VAL A 18 -13.70 31.17 -4.03
C VAL A 18 -13.52 29.64 -4.12
N PHE A 19 -12.31 29.18 -4.43
CA PHE A 19 -11.91 27.79 -4.37
C PHE A 19 -10.55 27.66 -3.66
N PRO A 20 -10.38 26.68 -2.76
CA PRO A 20 -9.06 26.37 -2.23
C PRO A 20 -8.12 25.99 -3.38
N ILE A 21 -6.88 26.49 -3.36
CA ILE A 21 -5.80 26.19 -4.34
C ILE A 21 -5.43 24.70 -4.40
N TYR A 22 -5.91 23.92 -3.44
CA TYR A 22 -5.81 22.47 -3.42
C TYR A 22 -7.21 21.88 -3.34
N LEU A 23 -7.47 20.86 -4.16
CA LEU A 23 -8.66 20.05 -4.03
C LEU A 23 -8.62 19.35 -2.66
N PRO A 24 -9.66 19.48 -1.81
CA PRO A 24 -9.75 18.69 -0.58
C PRO A 24 -9.71 17.22 -0.96
N LEU A 25 -8.62 16.53 -0.61
CA LEU A 25 -8.49 15.09 -0.82
C LEU A 25 -9.51 14.43 0.12
N LYS A 26 -10.69 14.11 -0.39
CA LYS A 26 -11.50 13.07 0.23
C LYS A 26 -10.63 11.81 0.21
N ILE A 27 -10.52 11.14 1.35
CA ILE A 27 -9.91 9.82 1.42
C ILE A 27 -10.84 8.92 0.61
N PHE A 28 -10.51 8.72 -0.66
CA PHE A 28 -11.22 7.84 -1.58
C PHE A 28 -10.58 6.47 -1.44
N ASP A 29 -10.83 5.81 -0.31
CA ASP A 29 -10.61 4.38 -0.19
C ASP A 29 -11.74 3.77 -1.03
N ASN A 30 -11.41 3.44 -2.28
CA ASN A 30 -12.39 3.04 -3.28
C ASN A 30 -12.76 1.56 -3.11
N ASP A 31 -13.07 1.15 -1.89
CA ASP A 31 -13.34 -0.25 -1.54
C ASP A 31 -14.56 -0.78 -2.29
N GLU A 32 -15.47 0.12 -2.69
CA GLU A 32 -16.70 -0.18 -3.42
C GLU A 32 -16.43 -0.58 -4.89
N TYR A 33 -15.28 -0.19 -5.46
CA TYR A 33 -14.91 -0.51 -6.85
C TYR A 33 -13.55 -1.20 -6.96
N ASP A 34 -12.93 -1.60 -5.85
CA ASP A 34 -11.72 -2.40 -5.93
C ASP A 34 -12.08 -3.77 -6.53
N CYS A 35 -11.38 -4.12 -7.60
CA CYS A 35 -11.79 -5.22 -8.46
C CYS A 35 -11.46 -6.59 -7.85
N ARG A 36 -10.69 -6.62 -6.75
CA ARG A 36 -10.25 -7.84 -6.07
C ARG A 36 -10.09 -7.62 -4.57
N THR A 37 -10.55 -8.57 -3.77
CA THR A 37 -10.30 -8.57 -2.32
C THR A 37 -8.84 -8.90 -2.00
N PRO A 38 -8.33 -8.54 -0.80
CA PRO A 38 -6.99 -8.94 -0.37
C PRO A 38 -6.75 -10.45 -0.46
N GLU A 39 -7.75 -11.29 -0.17
CA GLU A 39 -7.64 -12.75 -0.26
C GLU A 39 -7.46 -13.21 -1.71
N GLU A 40 -8.20 -12.61 -2.64
CA GLU A 40 -8.06 -12.90 -4.07
C GLU A 40 -6.69 -12.47 -4.58
N TRP A 41 -6.16 -11.35 -4.09
CA TRP A 41 -4.79 -10.91 -4.36
C TRP A 41 -3.74 -11.90 -3.85
N ILE A 42 -3.83 -12.29 -2.58
CA ILE A 42 -2.90 -13.23 -1.95
C ILE A 42 -2.97 -14.62 -2.62
N SER A 43 -4.14 -15.02 -3.10
CA SER A 43 -4.35 -16.29 -3.80
C SER A 43 -3.60 -16.39 -5.14
N LEU A 44 -3.17 -15.27 -5.73
CA LEU A 44 -2.32 -15.27 -6.94
C LEU A 44 -0.97 -15.95 -6.73
N GLY A 45 -0.53 -16.08 -5.47
CA GLY A 45 0.69 -16.81 -5.11
C GLY A 45 0.55 -18.34 -5.16
N LEU A 46 -0.67 -18.86 -5.32
CA LEU A 46 -0.94 -20.31 -5.34
C LEU A 46 -0.96 -20.83 -6.78
N GLU A 47 0.02 -21.67 -7.13
CA GLU A 47 0.07 -22.32 -8.45
C GLU A 47 -0.84 -23.56 -8.52
N PRO A 48 -1.46 -23.87 -9.67
CA PRO A 48 -2.26 -25.08 -9.82
C PRO A 48 -1.47 -26.35 -9.49
N GLY A 49 -1.95 -27.12 -8.52
CA GLY A 49 -1.31 -28.36 -8.06
C GLY A 49 -0.19 -28.15 -7.02
N SER A 50 0.11 -26.91 -6.64
CA SER A 50 1.00 -26.60 -5.52
C SER A 50 0.18 -26.50 -4.22
N HIS A 51 0.74 -27.02 -3.14
CA HIS A 51 0.25 -26.75 -1.78
C HIS A 51 0.91 -25.50 -1.17
N ASP A 52 2.03 -25.06 -1.75
CA ASP A 52 2.77 -23.88 -1.28
C ASP A 52 2.28 -22.62 -1.99
N ARG A 53 1.99 -21.59 -1.19
CA ARG A 53 1.70 -20.22 -1.62
C ARG A 53 2.99 -19.40 -1.66
N LYS A 54 3.38 -18.97 -2.86
CA LYS A 54 4.55 -18.10 -3.08
C LYS A 54 4.20 -16.63 -2.76
N PRO A 55 5.19 -15.78 -2.44
CA PRO A 55 4.97 -14.34 -2.30
C PRO A 55 4.47 -13.73 -3.61
N VAL A 56 3.48 -12.83 -3.53
CA VAL A 56 2.97 -12.10 -4.70
C VAL A 56 3.90 -10.92 -5.00
N PRO A 57 4.45 -10.79 -6.22
CA PRO A 57 5.35 -9.67 -6.55
C PRO A 57 4.66 -8.31 -6.40
N GLY A 58 5.35 -7.34 -5.81
CA GLY A 58 4.83 -5.98 -5.61
C GLY A 58 5.94 -4.94 -5.48
N LYS A 59 5.52 -3.68 -5.30
CA LYS A 59 6.41 -2.56 -4.96
C LYS A 59 5.87 -1.85 -3.74
N ALA A 60 6.76 -1.54 -2.80
CA ALA A 60 6.42 -0.77 -1.60
C ALA A 60 7.33 0.45 -1.47
N LEU A 61 6.78 1.56 -0.98
CA LEU A 61 7.55 2.75 -0.63
C LEU A 61 8.10 2.57 0.78
N LEU A 62 9.39 2.28 0.88
CA LEU A 62 10.03 1.94 2.16
C LEU A 62 11.23 2.86 2.42
N PRO A 63 11.62 3.06 3.69
CA PRO A 63 12.89 3.66 4.03
C PRO A 63 14.05 2.92 3.34
N THR A 64 15.06 3.68 2.95
CA THR A 64 16.28 3.16 2.31
C THR A 64 17.16 2.39 3.28
N ASP A 65 17.07 2.68 4.57
CA ASP A 65 17.69 1.89 5.63
C ASP A 65 16.71 0.84 6.20
N ASP A 66 17.26 -0.12 6.93
CA ASP A 66 16.50 -1.23 7.55
C ASP A 66 16.32 -1.01 9.06
N VAL A 67 16.42 0.23 9.54
CA VAL A 67 16.24 0.54 10.96
C VAL A 67 14.76 0.47 11.31
N LEU A 68 14.42 -0.46 12.21
CA LEU A 68 13.06 -0.57 12.73
C LEU A 68 12.73 0.61 13.66
N GLY A 69 11.48 1.06 13.60
CA GLY A 69 10.94 2.02 14.58
C GLY A 69 11.54 3.42 14.47
N HIS A 70 11.66 3.96 13.26
CA HIS A 70 11.95 5.39 13.10
C HIS A 70 10.97 6.22 13.93
N GLU A 71 11.51 7.11 14.78
CA GLU A 71 10.71 7.95 15.69
C GLU A 71 9.67 8.80 14.94
N ASP A 72 9.98 9.23 13.71
CA ASP A 72 9.07 9.97 12.83
C ASP A 72 9.22 9.51 11.37
N SER A 73 8.21 8.82 10.84
CA SER A 73 8.14 8.37 9.44
C SER A 73 8.05 9.52 8.43
N LYS A 74 7.72 10.75 8.88
CA LYS A 74 7.67 11.96 8.03
C LYS A 74 8.94 12.79 8.13
N SER A 75 9.94 12.31 8.86
CA SER A 75 11.22 13.00 9.00
C SER A 75 11.88 13.21 7.64
N ARG A 76 12.29 14.45 7.35
CA ARG A 76 13.01 14.80 6.12
C ARG A 76 14.38 14.11 5.99
N LYS A 77 14.86 13.48 7.06
CA LYS A 77 16.10 12.68 7.05
C LYS A 77 15.87 11.30 6.45
N LEU A 78 14.63 10.80 6.48
CA LEU A 78 14.30 9.50 5.89
C LEU A 78 14.19 9.65 4.38
N ILE A 79 15.03 8.89 3.69
CA ILE A 79 14.97 8.77 2.24
C ILE A 79 14.16 7.53 1.94
N TYR A 80 13.03 7.73 1.26
CA TYR A 80 12.16 6.66 0.79
C TYR A 80 12.46 6.32 -0.66
N LYS A 81 12.35 5.04 -1.01
CA LYS A 81 12.40 4.57 -2.40
C LYS A 81 11.36 3.50 -2.62
N TRP A 82 10.93 3.36 -3.87
CA TRP A 82 10.16 2.18 -4.30
C TRP A 82 11.10 0.98 -4.31
N ILE A 83 10.76 -0.04 -3.51
CA ILE A 83 11.52 -1.28 -3.38
C ILE A 83 10.65 -2.43 -3.89
N ASP A 84 11.28 -3.35 -4.61
CA ASP A 84 10.67 -4.62 -4.99
C ASP A 84 10.45 -5.48 -3.74
N VAL A 85 9.22 -5.95 -3.57
CA VAL A 85 8.79 -6.74 -2.42
C VAL A 85 8.00 -7.95 -2.87
N GLY A 86 7.94 -8.97 -2.03
CA GLY A 86 6.88 -9.97 -2.07
C GLY A 86 5.86 -9.69 -0.99
N VAL A 87 4.58 -9.66 -1.38
CA VAL A 87 3.45 -9.65 -0.46
C VAL A 87 3.26 -11.07 0.07
N LEU A 88 3.31 -11.21 1.38
CA LEU A 88 3.25 -12.50 2.08
C LEU A 88 1.84 -12.78 2.57
N ASP A 89 1.21 -11.83 3.23
CA ASP A 89 -0.11 -11.99 3.85
C ASP A 89 -0.84 -10.66 4.01
N TYR A 90 -2.09 -10.73 4.46
CA TYR A 90 -2.92 -9.57 4.77
C TYR A 90 -3.65 -9.77 6.10
N ASP A 91 -3.55 -8.78 6.98
CA ASP A 91 -4.29 -8.75 8.24
C ASP A 91 -5.56 -7.90 8.09
N LYS A 92 -6.72 -8.54 8.30
CA LYS A 92 -8.04 -7.91 8.22
C LYS A 92 -8.33 -6.94 9.35
N GLU A 93 -7.75 -7.16 10.53
CA GLU A 93 -8.03 -6.32 11.69
C GLU A 93 -7.32 -4.98 11.57
N THR A 94 -6.07 -4.99 11.11
CA THR A 94 -5.26 -3.79 10.93
C THR A 94 -5.32 -3.21 9.51
N GLU A 95 -5.89 -3.96 8.56
CA GLU A 95 -5.96 -3.62 7.13
C GLU A 95 -4.58 -3.39 6.50
N LEU A 96 -3.59 -4.18 6.95
CA LEU A 96 -2.20 -4.07 6.50
C LEU A 96 -1.74 -5.31 5.75
N TYR A 97 -0.96 -5.07 4.69
CA TYR A 97 -0.22 -6.12 4.00
C TYR A 97 1.12 -6.36 4.67
N LEU A 98 1.43 -7.63 4.91
CA LEU A 98 2.77 -8.07 5.26
C LEU A 98 3.59 -8.20 3.97
N VAL A 99 4.71 -7.46 3.89
CA VAL A 99 5.60 -7.47 2.74
C VAL A 99 7.04 -7.72 3.16
N HIS A 100 7.82 -8.31 2.27
CA HIS A 100 9.25 -8.58 2.49
C HIS A 100 10.09 -8.09 1.32
N LYS A 101 11.19 -7.38 1.60
CA LYS A 101 12.10 -6.81 0.58
C LYS A 101 12.79 -7.92 -0.20
N THR A 102 12.85 -7.82 -1.53
CA THR A 102 13.60 -8.80 -2.31
C THR A 102 15.11 -8.63 -2.11
N ASP A 103 15.84 -9.73 -2.21
CA ASP A 103 17.30 -9.71 -2.29
C ASP A 103 17.80 -9.09 -3.62
N LYS A 104 19.12 -9.02 -3.78
CA LYS A 104 19.77 -8.52 -5.01
C LYS A 104 19.41 -9.30 -6.29
N ASN A 105 18.83 -10.49 -6.16
CA ASN A 105 18.40 -11.33 -7.27
C ASN A 105 16.87 -11.21 -7.52
N GLY A 106 16.17 -10.36 -6.78
CA GLY A 106 14.71 -10.21 -6.88
C GLY A 106 13.93 -11.33 -6.17
N LEU A 107 14.56 -12.04 -5.22
CA LEU A 107 13.95 -13.18 -4.53
C LEU A 107 13.65 -12.84 -3.06
N VAL A 108 12.56 -13.39 -2.55
CA VAL A 108 12.16 -13.24 -1.14
C VAL A 108 12.64 -14.45 -0.35
N ARG A 109 13.56 -14.22 0.60
CA ARG A 109 14.29 -15.27 1.32
C ARG A 109 14.44 -14.93 2.80
N ASP A 110 14.52 -15.95 3.64
CA ASP A 110 14.82 -15.81 5.07
C ASP A 110 16.31 -15.52 5.32
N GLU A 111 16.70 -15.38 6.60
CA GLU A 111 18.09 -15.11 7.01
C GLU A 111 19.04 -16.25 6.62
N GLU A 112 18.54 -17.49 6.52
CA GLU A 112 19.31 -18.65 6.03
C GLU A 112 19.35 -18.75 4.50
N GLY A 113 18.70 -17.83 3.78
CA GLY A 113 18.64 -17.79 2.33
C GLY A 113 17.64 -18.77 1.71
N ARG A 114 16.72 -19.36 2.47
CA ARG A 114 15.65 -20.24 1.97
C ARG A 114 14.45 -19.41 1.49
N PRO A 115 13.67 -19.89 0.50
CA PRO A 115 12.47 -19.19 0.06
C PRO A 115 11.44 -19.04 1.18
N ILE A 116 10.85 -17.86 1.31
CA ILE A 116 9.71 -17.64 2.22
C ILE A 116 8.43 -18.03 1.48
N LEU A 117 7.61 -18.89 2.11
CA LEU A 117 6.37 -19.43 1.56
C LEU A 117 5.25 -19.31 2.60
N ASN A 118 4.00 -19.51 2.17
CA ASN A 118 2.83 -19.70 3.04
C ASN A 118 2.64 -18.59 4.07
N GLY A 119 2.81 -17.32 3.64
CA GLY A 119 2.64 -16.15 4.52
C GLY A 119 3.83 -15.84 5.42
N GLY A 120 4.94 -16.59 5.30
CA GLY A 120 6.07 -16.47 6.21
C GLY A 120 5.86 -17.18 7.55
N ILE A 121 4.83 -18.02 7.64
CA ILE A 121 4.59 -18.90 8.79
C ILE A 121 5.74 -19.92 8.85
N THR A 122 6.53 -19.84 9.91
CA THR A 122 7.54 -20.86 10.21
C THR A 122 6.87 -22.04 10.93
N PRO A 123 7.50 -23.22 11.01
CA PRO A 123 6.96 -24.33 11.80
C PRO A 123 6.74 -24.00 13.29
N GLN A 124 7.28 -22.88 13.78
CA GLN A 124 7.06 -22.40 15.14
C GLN A 124 5.76 -21.59 15.32
N GLY A 125 5.02 -21.33 14.24
CA GLY A 125 3.80 -20.50 14.24
C GLY A 125 4.09 -19.09 13.76
#